data_AF-A0A7Y9NIB3-F1
#
_entry.id   AF-A0A7Y9NIB3-F1
#
_cell.length_a   1.000
_cell.length_b   1.000
_cell.length_c   1.000
_cell.angle_alpha   90.00
_cell.angle_beta   90.00
_cell.angle_gamma   90.00
#
_symmetry.space_group_name_H-M   'P 1'
#
loop_
_entity.id
_entity.type
_entity.pdbx_description
1 polymer ?
#
loop_
_entity_poly.entity_id
_entity_poly.type
_entity_poly.pdbx_seq_one_letter_code
_entity_poly.pdbx_strand_id
1 'polypeptide(L)'
;MEYKIPVPLVAVIADVFSSHYTHTEIDSRFFAAGFPADVPPGNKQQKCHAWLLRANQQIEAPLLMVGHLIEELMETVPPPTWGGGESPLEAHRARISAQLSALGLCYQIGGHFFNWGPVLRAGLCSRLCMIAI
;
A
#
# COMPACT_ATOMS: atom_id res chain seq x y z
N MET A 1 -18.94 -9.74 1.67
CA MET A 1 -18.01 -9.85 0.53
C MET A 1 -16.61 -9.76 1.11
N GLU A 2 -15.86 -10.87 1.14
CA GLU A 2 -14.47 -10.85 1.59
C GLU A 2 -13.60 -10.12 0.55
N TYR A 3 -13.22 -8.88 0.84
CA TYR A 3 -12.24 -8.17 0.03
C TYR A 3 -10.84 -8.62 0.44
N LYS A 4 -10.38 -9.73 -0.13
CA LYS A 4 -8.99 -10.20 0.00
C LYS A 4 -8.06 -9.26 -0.75
N ILE A 5 -6.83 -9.13 -0.25
CA ILE A 5 -5.76 -8.37 -0.87
C ILE A 5 -5.34 -9.09 -2.16
N PRO A 6 -5.44 -8.44 -3.33
CA PRO A 6 -5.01 -9.04 -4.59
C PRO A 6 -3.50 -9.33 -4.59
N VAL A 7 -3.10 -10.50 -5.08
CA VAL A 7 -1.67 -10.91 -5.15
C VAL A 7 -0.77 -9.88 -5.85
N PRO A 8 -1.19 -9.22 -6.95
CA PRO A 8 -0.37 -8.18 -7.58
C PRO A 8 -0.10 -6.98 -6.65
N LEU A 9 -1.08 -6.60 -5.81
CA LEU A 9 -0.91 -5.53 -4.84
C LEU A 9 0.05 -5.94 -3.72
N VAL A 10 -0.03 -7.20 -3.26
CA VAL A 10 0.91 -7.77 -2.28
C VAL A 10 2.35 -7.64 -2.76
N ALA A 11 2.62 -8.01 -4.02
CA ALA A 11 3.96 -7.95 -4.59
C ALA A 11 4.52 -6.52 -4.62
N VAL A 12 3.71 -5.55 -5.05
CA VAL A 12 4.12 -4.13 -5.11
C VAL A 12 4.38 -3.56 -3.73
N ILE A 13 3.49 -3.80 -2.76
CA ILE A 13 3.68 -3.32 -1.39
C ILE A 13 4.92 -3.93 -0.76
N ALA A 14 5.13 -5.24 -0.93
CA ALA A 14 6.31 -5.92 -0.38
C ALA A 14 7.61 -5.35 -0.94
N ASP A 15 7.67 -5.08 -2.25
CA ASP A 15 8.83 -4.48 -2.89
C ASP A 15 9.10 -3.05 -2.40
N VAL A 16 8.06 -2.21 -2.36
CA VAL A 16 8.14 -0.82 -1.85
C VAL A 16 8.60 -0.80 -0.40
N PHE A 17 8.01 -1.61 0.48
CA PHE A 17 8.40 -1.67 1.89
C PHE A 17 9.83 -2.18 2.06
N SER A 18 10.24 -3.17 1.26
CA SER A 18 11.61 -3.67 1.30
C SER A 18 12.63 -2.64 0.84
N SER A 19 12.25 -1.71 -0.04
CA SER A 19 13.12 -0.66 -0.54
C SER A 19 13.18 0.53 0.43
N HIS A 20 12.03 0.89 1.00
CA HIS A 20 11.88 2.12 1.79
C HIS A 20 12.24 1.95 3.27
N TYR A 21 11.96 0.78 3.86
CA TYR A 21 12.12 0.54 5.29
C TYR A 21 13.22 -0.48 5.63
N THR A 22 13.75 -0.38 6.84
CA THR A 22 14.64 -1.38 7.46
C THR A 22 13.84 -2.59 7.99
N HIS A 23 14.55 -3.67 8.35
CA HIS A 23 13.91 -4.86 8.91
C HIS A 23 13.06 -4.55 10.15
N THR A 24 13.60 -3.75 11.08
CA THR A 24 12.92 -3.41 12.33
C THR A 24 11.72 -2.50 12.11
N GLU A 25 11.85 -1.54 11.19
CA GLU A 25 10.76 -0.63 10.81
C GLU A 25 9.58 -1.36 10.17
N ILE A 26 9.85 -2.36 9.32
CA ILE A 26 8.82 -3.22 8.75
C ILE A 26 8.06 -3.91 9.90
N ASP A 27 8.77 -4.58 10.80
CA ASP A 27 8.15 -5.35 11.88
C ASP A 27 7.26 -4.45 12.76
N SER A 28 7.79 -3.31 13.19
CA SER A 28 7.03 -2.32 13.97
C SER A 28 5.77 -1.83 13.26
N ARG A 29 5.83 -1.58 11.95
CA ARG A 29 4.67 -1.11 11.16
C ARG A 29 3.62 -2.18 10.98
N PHE A 30 4.03 -3.43 10.70
CA PHE A 30 3.10 -4.54 10.62
C PHE A 30 2.38 -4.78 11.96
N PHE A 31 3.11 -4.69 13.08
CA PHE A 31 2.48 -4.80 14.40
C PHE A 31 1.56 -3.64 14.73
N ALA A 32 1.96 -2.39 14.44
CA ALA A 32 1.12 -1.22 14.65
C ALA A 32 -0.18 -1.28 13.84
N ALA A 33 -0.11 -1.82 12.62
CA ALA A 33 -1.26 -2.09 11.77
C ALA A 33 -2.03 -3.37 12.18
N GLY A 34 -1.74 -4.02 13.31
CA GLY A 34 -2.53 -5.16 13.80
C GLY A 34 -2.35 -6.47 13.04
N PHE A 35 -1.24 -6.65 12.31
CA PHE A 35 -0.91 -7.93 11.69
C PHE A 35 -0.49 -8.98 12.73
N PRO A 36 -0.55 -10.29 12.38
CA PRO A 36 -0.17 -11.36 13.30
C PRO A 36 1.23 -11.18 13.90
N ALA A 37 1.34 -11.38 15.22
CA ALA A 37 2.58 -11.20 15.97
C ALA A 37 3.71 -12.17 15.57
N ASP A 38 3.39 -13.26 14.86
CA ASP A 38 4.38 -14.18 14.33
C ASP A 38 5.14 -13.55 13.15
N VAL A 39 6.39 -13.17 13.40
CA VAL A 39 7.29 -12.57 12.40
C VAL A 39 7.70 -13.65 11.39
N PRO A 40 7.36 -13.51 10.10
CA PRO A 40 7.76 -14.48 9.10
C PRO A 40 9.29 -14.52 8.95
N PRO A 41 9.87 -15.67 8.64
CA PRO A 41 11.29 -15.76 8.27
C PRO A 41 11.53 -15.23 6.85
N GLY A 42 12.78 -14.87 6.55
CA GLY A 42 13.23 -14.47 5.21
C GLY A 42 13.74 -13.03 5.13
N ASN A 43 14.01 -12.59 3.90
CA ASN A 43 14.42 -11.21 3.62
C ASN A 43 13.24 -10.22 3.76
N LYS A 44 13.51 -8.92 3.78
CA LYS A 44 12.48 -7.87 3.97
C LYS A 44 11.25 -8.07 3.08
N GLN A 45 11.46 -8.35 1.80
CA GLN A 45 10.37 -8.54 0.83
C GLN A 45 9.56 -9.81 1.12
N GLN A 46 10.24 -10.93 1.40
CA GLN A 46 9.60 -12.21 1.75
C GLN A 46 8.75 -12.08 3.02
N LYS A 47 9.22 -11.32 4.02
CA LYS A 47 8.47 -11.04 5.25
C LYS A 47 7.17 -10.28 4.96
N CYS A 48 7.25 -9.17 4.24
CA CYS A 48 6.07 -8.40 3.85
C CYS A 48 5.06 -9.27 3.08
N HIS A 49 5.55 -10.05 2.12
CA HIS A 49 4.70 -10.94 1.32
C HIS A 49 3.98 -11.98 2.18
N ALA A 50 4.69 -12.62 3.11
CA ALA A 50 4.13 -13.62 4.00
C ALA A 50 3.06 -13.02 4.94
N TRP A 51 3.31 -11.85 5.53
CA TRP A 51 2.30 -11.18 6.38
C TRP A 51 1.04 -10.80 5.62
N LEU A 52 1.18 -10.20 4.44
CA LEU A 52 0.04 -9.79 3.61
C LEU A 52 -0.79 -10.97 3.14
N LEU A 53 -0.16 -12.10 2.79
CA LEU A 53 -0.90 -13.33 2.46
C LEU A 53 -1.53 -13.99 3.69
N ARG A 54 -0.88 -13.97 4.86
CA ARG A 54 -1.47 -14.46 6.12
C ARG A 54 -2.69 -13.62 6.52
N ALA A 55 -2.65 -12.30 6.31
CA ALA A 55 -3.80 -11.44 6.56
C ALA A 55 -5.04 -11.88 5.78
N ASN A 56 -4.90 -12.29 4.51
CA ASN A 56 -6.00 -12.83 3.72
C ASN A 56 -6.65 -14.11 4.28
N GLN A 57 -5.99 -14.80 5.21
CA GLN A 57 -6.45 -16.04 5.82
C GLN A 57 -6.96 -15.85 7.25
N GLN A 58 -6.39 -14.90 7.99
CA GLN A 58 -6.57 -14.77 9.43
C GLN A 58 -7.35 -13.52 9.85
N ILE A 59 -7.50 -12.53 8.95
CA ILE A 59 -8.12 -11.24 9.24
C ILE A 59 -9.41 -11.11 8.43
N GLU A 60 -10.47 -10.60 9.06
CA GLU A 60 -11.79 -10.42 8.45
C GLU A 60 -11.79 -9.34 7.35
N ALA A 61 -11.09 -8.22 7.57
CA ALA A 61 -10.98 -7.09 6.66
C ALA A 61 -9.51 -6.81 6.26
N PRO A 62 -8.86 -7.71 5.51
CA PRO A 62 -7.42 -7.61 5.25
C PRO A 62 -7.07 -6.40 4.37
N LEU A 63 -7.97 -6.00 3.46
CA LEU A 63 -7.76 -4.82 2.63
C LEU A 63 -7.76 -3.52 3.45
N LEU A 64 -8.65 -3.39 4.44
CA LEU A 64 -8.64 -2.24 5.35
C LEU A 64 -7.32 -2.17 6.13
N MET A 65 -6.83 -3.32 6.60
CA MET A 65 -5.58 -3.41 7.34
C MET A 65 -4.37 -2.95 6.51
N VAL A 66 -4.34 -3.33 5.22
CA VAL A 66 -3.33 -2.83 4.28
C VAL A 66 -3.42 -1.32 4.10
N GLY A 67 -4.62 -0.78 4.12
CA GLY A 67 -4.85 0.65 4.00
C GLY A 67 -4.20 1.43 5.13
N HIS A 68 -4.40 0.99 6.37
CA HIS A 68 -3.70 1.55 7.54
C HIS A 68 -2.19 1.35 7.47
N LEU A 69 -1.72 0.20 6.98
CA LEU A 69 -0.30 -0.09 6.83
C LEU A 69 0.40 0.90 5.88
N ILE A 70 -0.26 1.29 4.78
CA ILE A 70 0.31 2.21 3.78
C ILE A 70 -0.04 3.67 4.03
N GLU A 71 -0.84 3.99 5.05
CA GLU A 71 -1.38 5.32 5.33
C GLU A 71 -0.27 6.37 5.47
N GLU A 72 0.69 6.12 6.35
CA GLU A 72 1.89 6.97 6.50
C GLU A 72 2.61 7.16 5.17
N LEU A 73 2.77 6.09 4.39
CA LEU A 73 3.47 6.16 3.11
C LEU A 73 2.69 6.99 2.09
N MET A 74 1.36 6.93 2.07
CA MET A 74 0.52 7.63 1.09
C MET A 74 0.23 9.08 1.46
N GLU A 75 0.19 9.41 2.75
CA GLU A 75 -0.29 10.72 3.23
C GLU A 75 0.81 11.64 3.77
N THR A 76 2.00 11.13 4.09
CA THR A 76 3.12 11.97 4.56
C THR A 76 3.53 13.03 3.54
N VAL A 77 3.38 14.31 3.81
CA VAL A 77 3.86 15.34 2.87
C VAL A 77 5.39 15.30 2.80
N PRO A 78 6.02 14.97 1.65
CA PRO A 78 7.47 14.94 1.56
C PRO A 78 8.02 16.37 1.71
N PRO A 79 9.21 16.53 2.31
CA PRO A 79 9.85 17.83 2.33
C PRO A 79 10.10 18.33 0.89
N PRO A 80 10.08 19.65 0.66
CA PRO A 80 10.30 20.21 -0.66
C PRO A 80 11.68 19.77 -1.18
N THR A 81 11.70 19.12 -2.35
CA THR A 81 12.94 18.71 -2.99
C THR A 81 13.51 19.93 -3.73
N TRP A 82 14.59 20.50 -3.21
CA TRP A 82 15.33 21.55 -3.89
C TRP A 82 15.80 21.04 -5.26
N GLY A 83 15.35 21.69 -6.34
CA GLY A 83 15.66 21.29 -7.72
C GLY A 83 14.57 20.54 -8.47
N GLY A 84 13.38 20.33 -7.88
CA GLY A 84 12.19 19.84 -8.60
C GLY A 84 12.25 18.37 -9.04
N GLY A 85 13.14 17.57 -8.46
CA GLY A 85 13.19 16.12 -8.67
C GLY A 85 12.06 15.37 -7.96
N GLU A 86 11.69 14.21 -8.49
CA GLU A 86 10.76 13.28 -7.83
C GLU A 86 11.46 12.66 -6.60
N SER A 87 10.83 12.75 -5.44
CA SER A 87 11.38 12.10 -4.23
C SER A 87 11.17 10.58 -4.32
N PRO A 88 12.03 9.75 -3.68
CA PRO A 88 11.80 8.30 -3.61
C PRO A 88 10.42 7.92 -3.06
N LEU A 89 9.87 8.73 -2.16
CA LEU A 89 8.53 8.54 -1.61
C LEU A 89 7.45 8.71 -2.67
N GLU A 90 7.54 9.75 -3.50
CA GLU A 90 6.61 10.00 -4.60
C GLU A 90 6.64 8.87 -5.64
N ALA A 91 7.84 8.38 -5.99
CA ALA A 91 7.98 7.22 -6.87
C ALA A 91 7.29 5.97 -6.29
N HIS A 92 7.44 5.72 -4.99
CA HIS A 92 6.75 4.60 -4.31
C HIS A 92 5.22 4.75 -4.31
N ARG A 93 4.72 5.97 -4.06
CA ARG A 93 3.27 6.29 -4.12
C ARG A 93 2.70 6.08 -5.50
N ALA A 94 3.39 6.56 -6.52
CA ALA A 94 2.98 6.41 -7.91
C ALA A 94 2.86 4.93 -8.28
N ARG A 95 3.82 4.10 -7.85
CA ARG A 95 3.80 2.65 -8.08
C ARG A 95 2.59 1.97 -7.41
N ILE A 96 2.31 2.28 -6.14
CA ILE A 96 1.14 1.72 -5.43
C ILE A 96 -0.16 2.17 -6.09
N SER A 97 -0.28 3.46 -6.38
CA SER A 97 -1.47 4.06 -7.00
C SER A 97 -1.75 3.49 -8.39
N ALA A 98 -0.70 3.29 -9.20
CA ALA A 98 -0.83 2.65 -10.51
C ALA A 98 -1.32 1.20 -10.40
N GLN A 99 -0.81 0.43 -9.43
CA GLN A 99 -1.24 -0.95 -9.22
C GLN A 99 -2.68 -1.03 -8.71
N LEU A 100 -3.10 -0.13 -7.82
CA LEU A 100 -4.48 -0.03 -7.37
C LEU A 100 -5.42 0.30 -8.53
N SER A 101 -5.06 1.29 -9.35
CA SER A 101 -5.83 1.68 -10.53
C SER A 101 -6.02 0.53 -11.51
N ALA A 102 -4.95 -0.25 -11.78
CA ALA A 102 -5.01 -1.43 -12.64
C ALA A 102 -5.98 -2.50 -12.12
N LEU A 103 -6.19 -2.55 -10.80
CA LEU A 103 -7.13 -3.46 -10.12
C LEU A 103 -8.54 -2.88 -9.98
N GLY A 104 -8.80 -1.65 -10.45
CA GLY A 104 -10.08 -0.96 -10.27
C GLY A 104 -10.27 -0.38 -8.86
N LEU A 105 -9.19 -0.25 -8.09
CA LEU A 105 -9.20 0.30 -6.74
C LEU A 105 -8.62 1.72 -6.76
N CYS A 106 -9.13 2.59 -5.91
CA CYS A 106 -8.47 3.84 -5.56
C CYS A 106 -8.26 3.93 -4.05
N TYR A 107 -7.14 4.54 -3.68
CA TYR A 107 -6.85 4.90 -2.30
C TYR A 107 -7.61 6.18 -1.93
N GLN A 108 -8.13 6.23 -0.71
CA GLN A 108 -8.74 7.39 -0.08
C GLN A 108 -8.04 7.63 1.27
N ILE A 109 -7.93 8.90 1.65
CA ILE A 109 -7.39 9.34 2.94
C ILE A 109 -8.02 8.55 4.11
N GLY A 110 -7.19 8.23 5.10
CA GLY A 110 -7.53 7.40 6.26
C GLY A 110 -7.38 5.91 6.01
N GLY A 111 -6.63 5.51 4.98
CA GLY A 111 -6.40 4.09 4.70
C GLY A 111 -7.60 3.37 4.09
N HIS A 112 -8.52 4.07 3.44
CA HIS A 112 -9.70 3.45 2.85
C HIS A 112 -9.49 3.14 1.37
N PHE A 113 -10.07 2.01 0.92
CA PHE A 113 -10.10 1.65 -0.50
C PHE A 113 -11.51 1.76 -1.04
N PHE A 114 -11.64 2.38 -2.21
CA PHE A 114 -12.90 2.44 -2.93
C PHE A 114 -12.77 1.70 -4.27
N ASN A 115 -13.75 0.85 -4.55
CA ASN A 115 -13.83 0.11 -5.80
C ASN A 115 -14.54 0.98 -6.84
N TRP A 116 -13.79 1.48 -7.80
CA TRP A 116 -14.37 2.00 -9.02
C TRP A 116 -14.67 0.81 -9.92
N GLY A 117 -15.94 0.41 -9.98
CA GLY A 117 -16.39 -0.69 -10.83
C GLY A 117 -15.95 -0.53 -12.31
N PRO A 118 -16.25 -1.51 -13.19
CA PRO A 118 -15.63 -1.64 -14.52
C PRO A 118 -15.88 -0.51 -15.55
N VAL A 119 -16.44 0.63 -15.16
CA VAL A 119 -16.95 1.66 -16.07
C VAL A 119 -15.86 2.54 -16.69
N LEU A 120 -14.64 2.65 -16.13
CA LEU A 120 -13.65 3.62 -16.64
C LEU A 120 -12.20 3.10 -16.54
N ARG A 121 -11.83 2.12 -17.37
CA ARG A 121 -10.46 1.58 -17.45
C ARG A 121 -9.43 2.48 -18.16
N ALA A 122 -9.80 3.66 -18.65
CA ALA A 122 -8.86 4.55 -19.32
C ALA A 122 -9.27 6.02 -19.16
N GLY A 123 -8.54 6.78 -18.34
CA GLY A 123 -8.45 8.23 -18.54
C GLY A 123 -8.81 9.16 -17.38
N LEU A 124 -9.35 8.67 -16.25
CA LEU A 124 -9.79 9.56 -15.15
C LEU A 124 -9.01 9.40 -13.83
N CYS A 125 -8.18 8.36 -13.69
CA CYS A 125 -7.45 8.11 -12.44
C CYS A 125 -6.43 9.20 -12.08
N SER A 126 -5.97 9.99 -13.06
CA SER A 126 -4.98 11.06 -12.83
C SER A 126 -5.58 12.40 -12.40
N ARG A 127 -6.91 12.63 -12.48
CA ARG A 127 -7.52 13.93 -12.16
C ARG A 127 -8.31 13.99 -10.86
N LEU A 128 -8.79 12.86 -10.34
CA LEU A 128 -9.60 12.83 -9.10
C LEU A 128 -8.79 12.43 -7.86
N CYS A 129 -7.70 11.68 -8.01
CA CYS A 129 -6.80 11.39 -6.87
C CYS A 129 -5.91 12.60 -6.49
N MET A 130 -5.75 13.59 -7.37
CA MET A 130 -4.93 14.79 -7.11
C MET A 130 -5.70 15.95 -6.43
N ILE A 131 -6.97 15.77 -6.06
CA ILE A 131 -7.78 16.85 -5.45
C ILE A 131 -7.92 16.68 -3.92
N ALA A 132 -7.34 15.62 -3.34
CA ALA A 132 -7.30 15.48 -1.89
C ALA A 132 -6.01 16.08 -1.31
N ILE A 133 -6.04 17.42 -1.21
CA ILE A 133 -5.20 18.35 -0.40
C ILE A 133 -3.74 18.51 -0.83
#